data_AF-A0A5D0VB28-F1
#
_entry.id   AF-A0A5D0VB28-F1
#
_cell.length_a   1.000
_cell.length_b   1.000
_cell.length_c   1.000
_cell.angle_alpha   90.00
_cell.angle_beta   90.00
_cell.angle_gamma   90.00
#
_symmetry.space_group_name_H-M   'P 1'
#
loop_
_entity.id
_entity.type
_entity.pdbx_description
1 polymer ?
#
loop_
_entity_poly.entity_id
_entity_poly.type
_entity_poly.pdbx_seq_one_letter_code
_entity_poly.pdbx_strand_id
1 'polypeptide(L)'
;MARFPYYPKNVAALGRLIARARLDEAFAQQLRNDPKKVLKAAGLPDQTIELIDFRIVDARLAPDARVLPYRLNSRKLSEGDADYVSGVARLLC
;
A
#
# COMPACT_ATOMS: atom_id res chain seq x y z
N MET A 1 -4.90 10.59 -16.05
CA MET A 1 -5.16 9.86 -14.78
C MET A 1 -5.79 8.52 -15.12
N ALA A 2 -5.04 7.43 -15.07
CA ALA A 2 -5.63 6.10 -15.19
C ALA A 2 -6.50 5.87 -13.94
N ARG A 3 -7.83 5.86 -14.10
CA ARG A 3 -8.74 5.48 -13.03
C ARG A 3 -8.42 4.02 -12.68
N PHE A 4 -8.12 3.74 -11.42
CA PHE A 4 -7.96 2.36 -10.95
C PHE A 4 -9.22 1.60 -11.36
N PRO A 5 -9.12 0.56 -12.18
CA PRO A 5 -10.31 -0.07 -12.70
C PRO A 5 -11.06 -0.73 -11.54
N TYR A 6 -12.23 -0.19 -11.23
CA TYR A 6 -13.07 -0.64 -10.13
C TYR A 6 -13.76 -1.94 -10.55
N TYR A 7 -13.27 -3.06 -10.02
CA TYR A 7 -13.88 -4.35 -10.22
C TYR A 7 -14.50 -4.81 -8.90
N PRO A 8 -15.84 -4.83 -8.75
CA PRO A 8 -16.51 -5.23 -7.51
C PRO A 8 -16.07 -6.61 -7.01
N LYS A 9 -15.81 -7.55 -7.93
CA LYS A 9 -15.29 -8.89 -7.62
C LYS A 9 -13.92 -8.83 -6.93
N ASN A 10 -13.07 -7.87 -7.29
CA ASN A 10 -11.73 -7.73 -6.75
C ASN A 10 -11.75 -7.14 -5.34
N VAL A 11 -12.74 -6.29 -5.01
CA VAL A 11 -12.92 -5.75 -3.65
C VAL A 11 -13.21 -6.87 -2.66
N ALA A 12 -14.13 -7.78 -2.99
CA ALA A 12 -14.44 -8.93 -2.14
C ALA A 12 -13.25 -9.90 -1.99
N ALA A 13 -12.48 -10.12 -3.07
CA ALA A 13 -11.27 -10.92 -3.02
C ALA A 13 -10.19 -10.29 -2.13
N LEU A 14 -10.00 -8.97 -2.22
CA LEU A 14 -9.09 -8.22 -1.35
C LEU A 14 -9.50 -8.29 0.12
N GLY A 15 -10.79 -8.13 0.42
CA GLY A 15 -11.30 -8.27 1.79
C GLY A 15 -11.01 -9.65 2.38
N ARG A 16 -11.23 -10.73 1.60
CA ARG A 16 -10.88 -12.10 2.01
C ARG A 16 -9.38 -12.29 2.22
N LEU A 17 -8.54 -11.70 1.36
CA LEU A 17 -7.09 -11.75 1.48
C LEU A 17 -6.61 -11.08 2.77
N ILE A 18 -7.14 -9.90 3.11
CA ILE A 18 -6.82 -9.18 4.35
C ILE A 18 -7.28 -10.00 5.57
N ALA A 19 -8.50 -10.53 5.55
CA ALA A 19 -9.02 -11.37 6.62
C ALA A 19 -8.14 -12.62 6.83
N ARG A 20 -7.70 -13.27 5.75
CA ARG A 20 -6.79 -14.40 5.83
C ARG A 20 -5.43 -14.01 6.41
N ALA A 21 -4.83 -12.90 5.97
CA ALA A 21 -3.59 -12.40 6.53
C ALA A 21 -3.68 -12.02 8.02
N ARG A 22 -4.89 -11.80 8.54
CA ARG A 22 -5.11 -11.58 9.97
C ARG A 22 -5.11 -12.88 10.78
N LEU A 23 -5.58 -13.98 10.20
CA LEU A 23 -5.79 -15.26 10.88
C LEU A 23 -4.63 -16.26 10.65
N ASP A 24 -3.89 -16.11 9.55
CA ASP A 24 -2.81 -17.00 9.11
C ASP A 24 -1.51 -16.20 8.99
N GLU A 25 -0.63 -16.38 9.99
CA GLU A 25 0.62 -15.64 10.10
C GLU A 25 1.65 -16.05 9.03
N ALA A 26 1.64 -17.32 8.61
CA ALA A 26 2.48 -17.80 7.52
C ALA A 26 2.07 -17.13 6.19
N PHE A 27 0.76 -17.04 5.94
CA PHE A 27 0.25 -16.31 4.78
C PHE A 27 0.53 -14.81 4.88
N ALA A 28 0.41 -14.20 6.06
CA ALA A 28 0.77 -12.80 6.26
C ALA A 28 2.23 -12.53 5.90
N GLN A 29 3.14 -13.43 6.29
CA GLN A 29 4.55 -13.29 5.96
C GLN A 29 4.81 -13.47 4.45
N GLN A 30 4.14 -14.42 3.80
CA GLN A 30 4.21 -14.58 2.34
C GLN A 30 3.72 -13.32 1.62
N LEU A 31 2.61 -12.75 2.06
CA LEU A 31 2.03 -11.52 1.51
C LEU A 31 2.97 -10.32 1.68
N ARG A 32 3.71 -10.23 2.79
CA ARG A 32 4.72 -9.17 2.99
C ARG A 32 5.95 -9.36 2.10
N ASN A 33 6.41 -10.60 1.93
CA ASN A 33 7.62 -10.91 1.19
C ASN A 33 7.42 -10.78 -0.33
N ASP A 34 6.27 -11.25 -0.84
CA ASP A 34 5.95 -11.20 -2.28
C ASP A 34 4.45 -10.89 -2.50
N PRO A 35 4.06 -9.62 -2.31
CA PRO A 35 2.67 -9.22 -2.48
C PRO A 35 2.18 -9.38 -3.91
N LYS A 36 3.06 -9.21 -4.91
CA LYS A 36 2.69 -9.34 -6.33
C LYS A 36 2.21 -10.77 -6.64
N LYS A 37 2.96 -11.78 -6.17
CA LYS A 37 2.57 -13.19 -6.33
C LYS A 37 1.23 -13.52 -5.65
N VAL A 38 1.03 -13.03 -4.43
CA VAL A 38 -0.21 -13.32 -3.68
C VAL A 38 -1.43 -12.60 -4.30
N LEU A 39 -1.27 -11.34 -4.74
CA LEU A 39 -2.33 -10.59 -5.41
C LEU A 39 -2.68 -11.18 -6.78
N LYS A 40 -1.69 -11.69 -7.53
CA LYS A 40 -1.91 -12.41 -8.79
C LYS A 40 -2.74 -13.68 -8.56
N ALA A 41 -2.38 -14.48 -7.55
CA ALA A 41 -3.15 -15.66 -7.17
C ALA A 41 -4.57 -15.33 -6.70
N ALA A 42 -4.81 -14.12 -6.19
CA ALA A 42 -6.13 -13.63 -5.79
C ALA A 42 -6.97 -13.08 -6.97
N GLY A 43 -6.43 -13.05 -8.18
CA GLY A 43 -7.14 -12.66 -9.41
C GLY A 43 -7.02 -11.17 -9.78
N LEU A 44 -6.04 -10.43 -9.24
CA LEU A 44 -5.75 -9.10 -9.76
C LEU A 44 -5.11 -9.21 -11.17
N PRO A 45 -5.49 -8.33 -12.12
CA PRO A 45 -4.89 -8.32 -13.46
C PRO A 45 -3.38 -8.05 -13.40
N ASP A 46 -2.61 -8.76 -14.23
CA ASP A 46 -1.14 -8.60 -14.31
C ASP A 46 -0.72 -7.15 -14.57
N GLN A 47 -1.44 -6.45 -15.45
CA GLN A 47 -1.20 -5.04 -15.75
C GLN A 47 -1.30 -4.15 -14.50
N THR A 48 -2.24 -4.43 -13.58
CA THR A 48 -2.37 -3.67 -12.33
C THR A 48 -1.25 -3.98 -11.35
N ILE A 49 -0.75 -5.21 -11.36
CA ILE A 49 0.31 -5.67 -10.47
C ILE A 49 1.68 -5.10 -10.90
N GLU A 50 1.90 -4.92 -12.19
CA GLU A 50 3.15 -4.38 -12.74
C GLU A 50 3.28 -2.86 -12.61
N LEU A 51 2.15 -2.14 -12.63
CA LEU A 51 2.15 -0.67 -12.56
C LEU A 51 2.46 -0.10 -11.17
N ILE A 52 2.45 -0.94 -10.13
CA ILE A 52 2.48 -0.49 -8.72
C ILE A 52 3.42 -1.37 -7.91
N ASP A 53 4.26 -0.74 -7.10
CA ASP A 53 4.99 -1.44 -6.05
C ASP A 53 4.13 -1.52 -4.79
N PHE A 54 3.93 -2.75 -4.32
CA PHE A 54 3.14 -3.03 -3.14
C PHE A 54 4.06 -3.18 -1.94
N ARG A 55 3.80 -2.38 -0.90
CA ARG A 55 4.40 -2.56 0.42
C ARG A 55 3.29 -2.85 1.42
N ILE A 56 3.32 -4.04 2.02
CA ILE A 56 2.34 -4.46 3.01
C ILE A 56 2.83 -4.03 4.39
N VAL A 57 2.06 -3.18 5.05
CA VAL A 57 2.36 -2.68 6.40
C VAL A 57 1.31 -3.23 7.36
N ASP A 58 1.76 -3.79 8.48
CA ASP A 58 0.90 -4.26 9.55
C ASP A 58 0.88 -3.22 10.68
N ALA A 59 -0.31 -2.72 11.02
CA ALA A 59 -0.48 -1.74 12.09
C ALA A 59 0.00 -2.24 13.46
N ARG A 60 0.06 -3.56 13.69
CA ARG A 60 0.65 -4.13 14.92
C ARG A 60 2.15 -3.84 15.05
N LEU A 61 2.84 -3.77 13.91
CA LEU A 61 4.30 -3.58 13.84
C LEU A 61 4.66 -2.11 13.62
N ALA A 62 3.75 -1.32 13.04
CA ALA A 62 3.92 0.09 12.76
C ALA A 62 2.62 0.86 13.07
N PRO A 63 2.33 1.12 14.36
CA PRO A 63 1.07 1.77 14.78
C PRO A 63 0.92 3.19 14.22
N ASP A 64 2.05 3.87 14.00
CA ASP A 64 2.09 5.24 13.47
C ASP A 64 2.26 5.29 11.94
N ALA A 65 2.11 4.16 11.25
CA ALA A 65 2.11 4.16 9.79
C ALA A 65 0.97 5.03 9.26
N ARG A 66 1.31 5.94 8.34
CA ARG A 66 0.38 6.79 7.61
C ARG A 66 0.64 6.64 6.11
N VAL A 67 -0.43 6.66 5.31
CA VAL A 67 -0.34 6.56 3.85
C VAL A 67 -0.59 7.94 3.27
N LEU A 68 0.37 8.44 2.48
CA LEU A 68 0.20 9.69 1.74
C LEU A 68 -0.33 9.37 0.33
N PRO A 69 -1.35 10.10 -0.16
CA PRO A 69 -1.96 9.83 -1.47
C PRO A 69 -1.12 10.36 -2.65
N TYR A 70 0.12 10.78 -2.41
CA TYR A 70 1.03 11.30 -3.42
C TYR A 70 2.48 10.97 -3.06
N ARG A 71 3.36 11.03 -4.06
CA ARG A 71 4.79 10.78 -3.89
C ARG A 71 5.46 11.98 -3.22
N LEU A 72 6.20 11.74 -2.15
CA LEU A 72 7.04 12.74 -1.51
C LEU A 72 8.17 13.20 -2.44
N ASN A 73 8.47 14.50 -2.42
CA ASN A 73 9.58 15.09 -3.13
C ASN A 73 10.85 14.92 -2.28
N SER A 74 11.63 13.89 -2.59
CA SER A 74 12.84 13.52 -1.85
C SER A 74 13.86 14.65 -1.77
N ARG A 75 13.97 15.47 -2.83
CA ARG A 75 14.91 16.59 -2.89
C ARG A 75 14.55 17.69 -1.90
N LYS A 76 13.28 18.13 -1.89
CA LYS A 76 12.80 19.16 -0.96
C LYS A 76 12.85 18.70 0.49
N LEU A 77 12.63 17.41 0.73
CA LEU A 77 12.81 16.79 2.06
C LEU A 77 14.28 16.83 2.51
N SER A 78 15.23 16.46 1.64
CA SER A 78 16.65 16.50 1.98
C SER A 78 17.20 17.91 2.13
N GLU A 79 16.66 18.88 1.39
CA GLU A 79 17.03 20.30 1.45
C GLU A 79 16.38 21.03 2.65
N GLY A 80 15.45 20.38 3.37
CA GLY A 80 14.77 20.97 4.52
C GLY A 80 13.90 22.18 4.16
N ASP A 81 13.28 22.18 2.97
CA ASP A 81 12.37 23.24 2.52
C ASP A 81 11.24 23.41 3.56
N ALA A 82 11.29 24.52 4.30
CA ALA A 82 10.44 24.74 5.47
C ALA A 82 8.95 24.77 5.12
N ASP A 83 8.60 25.32 3.95
CA ASP A 83 7.22 25.36 3.46
C ASP A 83 6.74 23.96 3.07
N TYR A 84 7.59 23.18 2.41
CA TYR A 84 7.27 21.81 2.02
C TYR A 84 7.10 20.90 3.23
N VAL A 85 8.05 20.92 4.17
CA VAL A 85 8.01 20.09 5.37
C VAL A 85 6.81 20.45 6.25
N SER A 86 6.52 21.74 6.42
CA SER A 86 5.33 22.19 7.15
C SER A 86 4.03 21.75 6.49
N GLY A 87 3.98 21.79 5.15
CA GLY A 87 2.85 21.27 4.37
C GLY A 87 2.63 19.77 4.55
N VAL A 88 3.71 18.97 4.54
CA VAL A 88 3.65 17.53 4.81
C VAL A 88 3.23 17.25 6.26
N ALA A 89 3.75 18.01 7.23
CA ALA A 89 3.39 17.84 8.63
C ALA A 89 1.89 18.08 8.88
N ARG A 90 1.31 19.12 8.26
CA ARG A 90 -0.14 19.40 8.32
C ARG A 90 -1.03 18.28 7.76
N LEU A 91 -0.48 17.40 6.91
CA LEU A 91 -1.22 16.27 6.35
C LEU A 91 -1.09 15.00 7.20
N LEU A 92 -0.18 15.00 8.18
CA LEU A 92 0.08 13.88 9.08
C LEU A 92 -0.47 14.11 10.50
N CYS A 93 -0.67 15.38 10.90
CA CYS A 93 -1.36 15.81 12.11
C CYS A 93 -2.87 15.91 11.91
#